data_AF-A0A7Y6UGH2-F1
#
_entry.id   AF-A0A7Y6UGH2-F1
#
_cell.length_a   1.000
_cell.length_b   1.000
_cell.length_c   1.000
_cell.angle_alpha   90.00
_cell.angle_beta   90.00
_cell.angle_gamma   90.00
#
_symmetry.space_group_name_H-M   'P 1'
#
loop_
_entity.id
_entity.type
_entity.pdbx_description
1 polymer ?
#
loop_
_entity_poly.entity_id
_entity_poly.type
_entity_poly.pdbx_seq_one_letter_code
_entity_poly.pdbx_strand_id
1 'polypeptide(L)'
;MSRRAARVKQIAVEHAEAVARKQGDSLYWTEKAYVDIVGEEERGDRTIVWFAFHFICLDRVQSGSDNYSHDVYGGVATFNGEKLVDVTLEKIGGDNPTEWQMEWAPDDKRYAADATFAAARDAWWARVKP
;
A
#
# COMPACT_ATOMS: atom_id res chain seq x y z
N MET A 1 -4.70 19.05 1.94
CA MET A 1 -3.84 17.91 2.32
C MET A 1 -2.70 18.44 3.17
N SER A 2 -2.46 17.91 4.37
CA SER A 2 -1.33 18.34 5.21
C SER A 2 0.00 17.94 4.55
N ARG A 3 1.09 18.65 4.88
CA ARG A 3 2.44 18.31 4.41
C ARG A 3 2.86 16.90 4.87
N ARG A 4 2.46 16.50 6.09
CA ARG A 4 2.61 15.14 6.61
C ARG A 4 1.89 14.10 5.75
N ALA A 5 0.61 14.31 5.42
CA ALA A 5 -0.14 13.39 4.56
C ALA A 5 0.49 13.27 3.16
N ALA A 6 0.98 14.37 2.60
CA ALA A 6 1.71 14.35 1.34
C ALA A 6 3.02 13.54 1.45
N ARG A 7 3.76 13.67 2.56
CA ARG A 7 4.99 12.89 2.79
C ARG A 7 4.69 11.41 2.98
N VAL A 8 3.63 11.04 3.70
CA VAL A 8 3.18 9.65 3.84
C VAL A 8 2.85 9.04 2.47
N LYS A 9 2.12 9.76 1.62
CA LYS A 9 1.86 9.32 0.25
C LYS A 9 3.14 9.11 -0.55
N GLN A 10 4.12 10.01 -0.41
CA GLN A 10 5.42 9.86 -1.07
C GLN A 10 6.18 8.60 -0.60
N ILE A 11 6.17 8.31 0.71
CA ILE A 11 6.80 7.09 1.26
C ILE A 11 6.17 5.83 0.65
N ALA A 12 4.84 5.77 0.59
CA ALA A 12 4.12 4.62 0.02
C ALA A 12 4.50 4.40 -1.46
N VAL A 13 4.56 5.48 -2.24
CA VAL A 13 4.96 5.44 -3.65
C VAL A 13 6.42 5.02 -3.81
N GLU A 14 7.34 5.60 -3.05
CA GLU A 14 8.77 5.24 -3.06
C GLU A 14 8.95 3.75 -2.73
N HIS A 15 8.17 3.22 -1.78
CA HIS A 15 8.20 1.81 -1.43
C HIS A 15 7.65 0.91 -2.54
N ALA A 16 6.49 1.24 -3.10
CA ALA A 16 5.88 0.49 -4.21
C ALA A 16 6.83 0.40 -5.42
N GLU A 17 7.47 1.52 -5.78
CA GLU A 17 8.46 1.55 -6.86
C GLU A 17 9.71 0.72 -6.57
N ALA A 18 10.18 0.71 -5.32
CA ALA A 18 11.32 -0.10 -4.91
C ALA A 18 11.01 -1.60 -4.97
N VAL A 19 9.80 -2.01 -4.57
CA VAL A 19 9.33 -3.40 -4.65
C VAL A 19 9.22 -3.83 -6.12
N ALA A 20 8.49 -3.09 -6.94
CA ALA A 20 8.34 -3.38 -8.37
C ALA A 20 9.70 -3.52 -9.08
N ARG A 21 10.62 -2.57 -8.83
CA ARG A 21 11.97 -2.61 -9.43
C ARG A 21 12.75 -3.86 -9.04
N LYS A 22 12.63 -4.30 -7.78
CA LYS A 22 13.33 -5.49 -7.29
C LYS A 22 12.80 -6.77 -7.93
N GLN A 23 11.51 -6.81 -8.24
CA GLN A 23 10.85 -7.97 -8.85
C GLN A 23 11.06 -8.04 -10.38
N GLY A 24 11.43 -6.92 -11.02
CA GLY A 24 11.49 -6.84 -12.48
C GLY A 24 10.15 -6.42 -13.10
N ASP A 25 9.25 -5.89 -12.28
CA ASP A 25 7.84 -5.71 -12.55
C ASP A 25 7.51 -4.25 -12.85
N SER A 26 6.30 -4.00 -13.34
CA SER A 26 5.75 -2.64 -13.48
C SER A 26 4.51 -2.46 -12.61
N LEU A 27 4.39 -1.28 -12.00
CA LEU A 27 3.16 -0.90 -11.29
C LEU A 27 1.98 -0.91 -12.28
N TYR A 28 0.97 -1.70 -11.96
CA TYR A 28 -0.25 -1.84 -12.74
C TYR A 28 -1.25 -0.73 -12.38
N TRP A 29 -1.94 -0.18 -13.39
CA TRP A 29 -2.88 0.95 -13.27
C TRP A 29 -2.33 2.12 -12.45
N THR A 30 -1.53 3.00 -13.05
CA THR A 30 -0.72 3.96 -12.29
C THR A 30 -1.50 5.15 -11.71
N GLU A 31 -2.18 4.92 -10.58
CA GLU A 31 -1.98 5.70 -9.35
C GLU A 31 -1.10 4.84 -8.42
N LYS A 32 0.23 5.08 -8.48
CA LYS A 32 1.32 4.19 -8.00
C LYS A 32 1.11 3.45 -6.66
N ALA A 33 0.39 4.03 -5.71
CA ALA A 33 -0.10 3.37 -4.51
C ALA A 33 -1.32 4.15 -3.99
N TYR A 34 -2.36 3.43 -3.59
CA TYR A 34 -3.47 4.02 -2.82
C TYR A 34 -3.11 3.98 -1.34
N VAL A 35 -3.35 5.07 -0.63
CA VAL A 35 -2.90 5.29 0.73
C VAL A 35 -4.05 5.78 1.59
N ASP A 36 -4.21 5.17 2.75
CA ASP A 36 -5.18 5.55 3.76
C ASP A 36 -4.49 5.88 5.09
N ILE A 37 -4.79 7.04 5.67
CA ILE A 37 -4.30 7.43 7.00
C ILE A 37 -5.36 6.99 7.99
N VAL A 38 -5.03 5.97 8.79
CA VAL A 38 -5.99 5.34 9.71
C VAL A 38 -5.98 5.96 11.10
N GLY A 39 -4.92 6.69 11.45
CA GLY A 39 -4.80 7.34 12.76
C GLY A 39 -3.69 8.38 12.80
N GLU A 40 -3.87 9.38 13.65
CA GLU A 40 -2.89 10.42 13.95
C GLU A 40 -2.97 10.76 15.43
N GLU A 41 -1.82 10.82 16.11
CA GLU A 41 -1.73 11.13 17.54
C GLU A 41 -0.56 12.08 17.81
N GLU A 42 -0.81 13.13 18.59
CA GLU A 42 0.23 14.03 19.09
C GLU A 42 0.78 13.51 20.43
N ARG A 43 2.09 13.29 20.51
CA ARG A 43 2.84 12.87 21.71
C ARG A 43 3.99 13.82 21.98
N GLY A 44 3.71 14.87 22.77
CA GLY A 44 4.68 15.89 23.11
C GLY A 44 5.04 16.75 21.89
N ASP A 45 6.31 16.72 21.47
CA ASP A 45 6.82 17.41 20.28
C ASP A 45 6.72 16.56 19.00
N ARG A 46 6.12 15.37 19.08
CA ARG A 46 6.03 14.41 17.97
C ARG A 46 4.60 14.16 17.57
N THR A 47 4.39 13.97 16.27
CA THR A 47 3.17 13.37 15.75
C THR A 47 3.47 11.96 15.25
N ILE A 48 2.67 11.00 15.66
CA ILE A 48 2.67 9.64 15.11
C ILE A 48 1.51 9.52 14.13
N VAL A 49 1.78 9.05 12.92
CA VAL A 49 0.81 8.81 11.86
C VAL A 49 0.82 7.33 11.52
N TRP A 50 -0.32 6.67 11.66
CA TRP A 50 -0.55 5.31 11.18
C TRP A 50 -1.24 5.36 9.83
N PHE A 51 -0.72 4.60 8.88
CA PHE A 51 -1.25 4.55 7.53
C PHE A 51 -1.18 3.14 6.98
N ALA A 52 -2.04 2.82 6.03
CA ALA A 52 -1.92 1.63 5.22
C ALA A 52 -1.90 2.02 3.75
N PHE A 53 -1.26 1.22 2.92
CA PHE A 53 -1.29 1.42 1.49
C PHE A 53 -1.22 0.11 0.75
N HIS A 54 -1.66 0.13 -0.50
CA HIS A 54 -1.54 -1.01 -1.39
C HIS A 54 -1.16 -0.57 -2.79
N PHE A 55 -0.56 -1.51 -3.51
CA PHE A 55 -0.21 -1.36 -4.92
C PHE A 55 -0.27 -2.73 -5.59
N ILE A 56 -0.47 -2.72 -6.90
CA ILE A 56 -0.46 -3.93 -7.72
C ILE A 56 0.72 -3.84 -8.68
N CYS A 57 1.54 -4.89 -8.71
CA CYS A 57 2.59 -5.09 -9.68
C CYS A 57 2.13 -6.10 -10.73
N LEU A 58 2.44 -5.80 -11.99
CA LEU A 58 2.38 -6.75 -13.10
C LEU A 58 3.77 -7.34 -13.30
N ASP A 59 3.88 -8.64 -13.07
CA ASP A 59 5.06 -9.46 -13.33
C ASP A 59 5.24 -9.65 -14.84
N ARG A 60 6.43 -9.34 -15.34
CA ARG A 60 6.79 -9.45 -16.76
C ARG A 60 7.53 -10.74 -17.12
N VAL A 61 7.32 -11.83 -16.38
CA VAL A 61 7.91 -13.13 -16.75
C VAL A 61 7.38 -13.62 -18.10
N GLN A 62 8.33 -13.90 -18.99
CA GLN A 62 8.15 -14.30 -20.38
C GLN A 62 7.19 -15.49 -20.57
N SER A 63 6.33 -15.34 -21.59
CA SER A 63 5.43 -16.32 -22.23
C SER A 63 4.08 -16.60 -21.54
N GLY A 64 3.11 -15.73 -21.83
CA GLY A 64 1.72 -16.14 -22.09
C GLY A 64 0.73 -16.07 -20.93
N SER A 65 1.15 -15.65 -19.74
CA SER A 65 0.24 -15.40 -18.62
C SER A 65 0.81 -14.31 -17.74
N ASP A 66 0.14 -13.16 -17.70
CA ASP A 66 0.49 -12.05 -16.82
C ASP A 66 0.16 -12.45 -15.38
N ASN A 67 1.17 -12.39 -14.50
CA ASN A 67 0.98 -12.61 -13.07
C ASN A 67 0.88 -11.26 -12.37
N TYR A 68 -0.14 -11.10 -11.54
CA TYR A 68 -0.30 -9.89 -10.75
C TYR A 68 0.05 -10.20 -9.30
N SER A 69 0.75 -9.30 -8.65
CA SER A 69 0.88 -9.30 -7.19
C SER A 69 0.24 -8.05 -6.64
N HIS A 70 -0.70 -8.23 -5.73
CA HIS A 70 -1.30 -7.16 -4.95
C HIS A 70 -0.69 -7.20 -3.56
N ASP A 71 0.06 -6.16 -3.20
CA ASP A 71 0.72 -6.08 -1.90
C ASP A 71 0.08 -5.00 -1.03
N VAL A 72 -0.18 -5.34 0.23
CA VAL A 72 -0.74 -4.42 1.23
C VAL A 72 0.25 -4.24 2.38
N TYR A 73 0.52 -2.98 2.72
CA TYR A 73 1.45 -2.58 3.76
C TYR A 73 0.78 -1.72 4.83
N GLY A 74 1.16 -1.95 6.09
CA GLY A 74 0.89 -1.08 7.22
C GLY A 74 2.14 -0.29 7.56
N GLY A 75 1.97 0.97 7.94
CA GLY A 75 3.06 1.89 8.21
C GLY A 75 2.83 2.77 9.42
N VAL A 76 3.91 3.06 10.15
CA VAL A 76 3.91 4.01 11.26
C VAL A 76 5.02 5.03 10.99
N ALA A 77 4.63 6.29 10.78
CA ALA A 77 5.55 7.40 10.57
C ALA A 77 5.55 8.32 11.79
N THR A 78 6.74 8.62 12.30
CA THR A 78 6.93 9.59 13.38
C THR A 78 7.48 10.88 12.81
N PHE A 79 6.82 11.99 13.13
CA PHE A 79 7.20 13.34 12.74
C PHE A 79 7.59 14.17 13.96
N ASN A 80 8.50 15.13 13.78
CA ASN A 80 8.71 16.25 14.71
C ASN A 80 8.39 17.53 13.94
N GLY A 81 7.24 18.14 14.25
CA GLY A 81 6.59 19.12 13.38
C GLY A 81 6.31 18.52 11.99
N GLU A 82 6.94 19.08 10.95
CA GLU A 82 6.79 18.60 9.56
C GLU A 82 7.93 17.67 9.11
N LYS A 83 8.93 17.43 9.96
CA LYS A 83 10.10 16.60 9.61
C LYS A 83 9.81 15.15 9.95
N LEU A 84 9.95 14.26 8.97
CA LEU A 84 9.96 12.81 9.19
C LEU A 84 11.20 12.43 10.00
N VAL A 85 11.00 11.75 11.13
CA VAL A 85 12.06 11.30 12.04
C VAL A 85 12.28 9.79 11.92
N ASP A 86 11.20 9.03 11.82
CA ASP A 86 11.24 7.58 11.71
C ASP A 86 10.06 7.07 10.88
N VAL A 87 10.25 5.94 10.21
CA VAL A 87 9.18 5.23 9.51
C VAL A 87 9.42 3.73 9.54
N THR A 88 8.41 2.99 9.97
CA THR A 88 8.38 1.53 9.90
C THR A 88 7.27 1.10 8.95
N LEU A 89 7.57 0.08 8.14
CA LEU A 89 6.64 -0.52 7.19
C LEU A 89 6.63 -2.03 7.40
N GLU A 90 5.45 -2.65 7.43
CA GLU A 90 5.29 -4.10 7.46
C GLU A 90 4.31 -4.53 6.35
N LYS A 91 4.58 -5.67 5.70
CA LYS A 91 3.63 -6.27 4.78
C LYS A 91 2.52 -6.93 5.62
N ILE A 92 1.30 -6.43 5.50
CA ILE A 92 0.15 -6.85 6.32
C ILE A 92 -0.83 -7.74 5.56
N GLY A 93 -0.67 -7.84 4.24
CA GLY A 93 -1.51 -8.67 3.40
C GLY A 93 -1.17 -8.54 1.93
N GLY A 94 -2.10 -9.01 1.11
CA GLY A 94 -1.95 -9.07 -0.33
C GLY A 94 -2.56 -10.33 -0.92
N ASP A 95 -2.53 -10.42 -2.23
CA ASP A 95 -2.99 -11.58 -3.00
C ASP A 95 -2.24 -11.65 -4.34
N ASN A 96 -2.41 -12.75 -5.09
CA ASN A 96 -1.87 -12.89 -6.44
C ASN A 96 -3.01 -13.12 -7.43
N PRO A 97 -3.74 -12.07 -7.83
CA PRO A 97 -4.83 -12.23 -8.77
C PRO A 97 -4.32 -12.67 -10.14
N THR A 98 -5.15 -13.44 -10.84
CA THR A 98 -4.85 -13.83 -12.22
C THR A 98 -5.16 -12.68 -13.18
N GLU A 99 -4.50 -12.66 -14.33
CA GLU A 99 -4.84 -11.77 -15.45
C GLU A 99 -6.34 -11.77 -15.78
N TRP A 100 -6.96 -12.96 -15.77
CA TRP A 100 -8.39 -13.07 -15.98
C TRP A 100 -9.20 -12.29 -14.95
N GLN A 101 -8.86 -12.39 -13.66
CA GLN A 101 -9.56 -11.64 -12.60
C GLN A 101 -9.31 -10.13 -12.67
N MET A 102 -8.16 -9.69 -13.16
CA MET A 102 -7.78 -8.28 -13.27
C MET A 102 -8.40 -7.61 -14.50
N GLU A 103 -8.40 -8.27 -15.65
CA GLU A 103 -8.68 -7.62 -16.94
C GLU A 103 -9.97 -8.08 -17.62
N TRP A 104 -10.29 -9.38 -17.51
CA TRP A 104 -11.24 -10.04 -18.40
C TRP A 104 -12.52 -10.53 -17.72
N ALA A 105 -12.48 -10.72 -16.39
CA ALA A 105 -13.60 -11.22 -15.62
C ALA A 105 -14.79 -10.25 -15.68
N PRO A 106 -16.03 -10.76 -15.68
CA PRO A 106 -17.22 -9.94 -15.45
C PRO A 106 -17.15 -9.27 -14.08
N ASP A 107 -17.84 -8.15 -13.89
CA ASP A 107 -17.70 -7.30 -12.70
C ASP A 107 -17.91 -8.03 -11.37
N ASP A 108 -18.80 -9.03 -11.30
CA ASP A 108 -19.06 -9.84 -10.11
C ASP A 108 -17.93 -10.82 -9.75
N LYS A 109 -16.97 -11.01 -10.66
CA LYS A 109 -15.80 -11.89 -10.52
C LYS A 109 -14.47 -11.15 -10.66
N ARG A 110 -14.49 -9.84 -10.89
CA ARG A 110 -13.29 -9.02 -10.92
C ARG A 110 -12.63 -9.00 -9.55
N TYR A 111 -11.30 -8.93 -9.57
CA TYR A 111 -10.53 -8.83 -8.34
C TYR A 111 -10.85 -7.53 -7.60
N ALA A 112 -11.34 -7.64 -6.37
CA ALA A 112 -11.73 -6.50 -5.55
C ALA A 112 -10.56 -5.99 -4.70
N ALA A 113 -9.62 -5.29 -5.33
CA ALA A 113 -8.40 -4.78 -4.67
C ALA A 113 -8.71 -3.94 -3.41
N ASP A 114 -9.68 -3.03 -3.49
CA ASP A 114 -10.09 -2.16 -2.37
C ASP A 114 -10.67 -2.94 -1.19
N ALA A 115 -11.43 -4.01 -1.47
CA ALA A 115 -11.99 -4.86 -0.43
C ALA A 115 -10.91 -5.67 0.28
N THR A 116 -9.95 -6.23 -0.48
CA THR A 116 -8.77 -6.90 0.07
C THR A 116 -7.93 -5.94 0.89
N PHE A 117 -7.72 -4.72 0.39
CA PHE A 117 -7.01 -3.65 1.11
C PHE A 117 -7.69 -3.31 2.43
N ALA A 118 -8.99 -3.02 2.42
CA ALA A 118 -9.75 -2.68 3.62
C ALA A 118 -9.71 -3.79 4.67
N ALA A 119 -9.89 -5.05 4.26
CA ALA A 119 -9.83 -6.19 5.17
C ALA A 119 -8.46 -6.33 5.85
N ALA A 120 -7.37 -6.22 5.09
CA ALA A 120 -6.01 -6.29 5.63
C ALA A 120 -5.69 -5.10 6.54
N ARG A 121 -6.05 -3.88 6.11
CA ARG A 121 -5.91 -2.65 6.90
C ARG A 121 -6.64 -2.75 8.24
N ASP A 122 -7.89 -3.20 8.24
CA ASP A 122 -8.73 -3.23 9.44
C ASP A 122 -8.24 -4.28 10.44
N ALA A 123 -7.82 -5.46 9.95
CA ALA A 123 -7.22 -6.49 10.77
C ALA A 123 -5.90 -6.01 11.40
N TRP A 124 -5.06 -5.32 10.63
CA TRP A 124 -3.82 -4.72 11.12
C TRP A 124 -4.10 -3.62 12.15
N TRP A 125 -5.00 -2.68 11.84
CA TRP A 125 -5.32 -1.56 12.72
C TRP A 125 -5.89 -2.01 14.05
N ALA A 126 -6.76 -3.04 14.06
CA ALA A 126 -7.27 -3.63 15.30
C ALA A 126 -6.16 -4.13 16.24
N ARG A 127 -4.99 -4.45 15.70
CA ARG A 127 -3.84 -5.02 16.40
C ARG A 127 -2.82 -3.97 16.86
N VAL A 128 -2.67 -2.87 16.11
CA VAL A 128 -1.65 -1.83 16.35
C VAL A 128 -2.21 -0.51 16.87
N LYS A 129 -3.54 -0.34 16.87
CA LYS A 129 -4.16 0.85 17.44
C LYS A 129 -3.76 0.98 18.92
N PRO A 130 -3.40 2.19 19.37
CA PRO A 130 -3.10 2.44 20.78
C PRO A 130 -4.31 2.22 21.70
#